data_AF-A0A6L7YII0-F1
#
_entry.id   AF-A0A6L7YII0-F1
#
_cell.length_a   1.000
_cell.length_b   1.000
_cell.length_c   1.000
_cell.angle_alpha   90.00
_cell.angle_beta   90.00
_cell.angle_gamma   90.00
#
_symmetry.space_group_name_H-M   'P 1'
#
loop_
_entity.id
_entity.type
_entity.pdbx_description
1 polymer ?
#
loop_
_entity_poly.entity_id
_entity_poly.type
_entity_poly.pdbx_seq_one_letter_code
_entity_poly.pdbx_strand_id
1 'polypeptide(L)' 'MAGLGRLLKTPEPSGNVPDRADCECENLTPRWRGPEVMDDDSKAMGFVCHRCHAEFLPYQVRDRRPIAR' A
#
# COMPACT_ATOMS: atom_id res chain seq x y z
N MET A 1 -1.46 12.24 -38.67
CA MET A 1 -0.92 10.98 -38.11
C MET A 1 -1.17 11.01 -36.62
N ALA A 2 -1.93 10.04 -36.11
CA ALA A 2 -2.54 10.05 -34.79
C ALA A 2 -1.50 10.00 -33.66
N GLY A 3 -1.65 10.90 -32.68
CA GLY A 3 -0.90 10.88 -31.44
C GLY A 3 -1.33 9.72 -30.56
N LEU A 4 -0.34 9.03 -29.98
CA LEU A 4 -0.57 8.02 -28.94
C LEU A 4 0.39 8.34 -27.78
N GLY A 5 0.04 9.39 -27.04
CA GLY A 5 0.50 9.54 -25.67
C GLY A 5 0.00 8.34 -24.89
N ARG A 6 0.89 7.39 -24.60
CA ARG A 6 0.63 6.34 -23.63
C ARG A 6 0.62 6.99 -22.24
N LEU A 7 -0.50 7.64 -21.90
CA LEU A 7 -0.83 7.84 -20.50
C LEU A 7 -0.86 6.44 -19.89
N LEU A 8 0.09 6.18 -18.99
CA LEU A 8 0.09 5.06 -18.08
C LEU A 8 -1.24 5.14 -17.32
N LYS A 9 -2.24 4.40 -17.81
CA LYS A 9 -3.51 4.24 -17.13
C LYS A 9 -3.17 3.50 -15.85
N THR A 10 -3.05 4.25 -14.76
CA THR A 10 -3.11 3.72 -13.40
C THR A 10 -4.25 2.72 -13.39
N PRO A 11 -4.05 1.48 -12.88
CA PRO A 11 -5.14 0.51 -12.82
C PRO A 11 -6.30 1.20 -12.12
N GLU A 12 -7.39 1.43 -12.86
CA GLU A 12 -8.62 1.93 -12.28
C GLU A 12 -9.00 0.93 -11.19
N PRO A 13 -9.19 1.37 -9.93
CA PRO A 13 -9.56 0.47 -8.86
C PRO A 13 -10.87 -0.22 -9.26
N SER A 14 -10.75 -1.49 -9.65
CA SER A 14 -11.86 -2.30 -10.12
C SER A 14 -12.76 -2.61 -8.92
N GLY A 15 -13.91 -1.93 -8.86
CA GLY A 15 -14.99 -2.18 -7.90
C GLY A 15 -14.77 -1.54 -6.53
N ASN A 16 -15.71 -0.66 -6.13
CA ASN A 16 -15.94 -0.17 -4.75
C ASN A 16 -14.74 -0.31 -3.79
N VAL A 17 -13.67 0.46 -4.03
CA VAL A 17 -12.57 0.51 -3.07
C VAL A 17 -13.08 1.30 -1.85
N PRO A 18 -13.15 0.67 -0.66
CA PRO A 18 -13.63 1.36 0.53
C PRO A 18 -12.67 2.50 0.87
N ASP A 19 -13.21 3.59 1.43
CA ASP A 19 -12.37 4.67 1.95
C ASP A 19 -11.36 4.09 2.95
N ARG A 20 -10.18 4.71 3.05
CA ARG A 20 -9.16 4.32 4.03
C ARG A 20 -9.73 4.31 5.46
N ALA A 21 -10.81 5.04 5.75
CA ALA A 21 -11.44 5.12 7.08
C ALA A 21 -12.27 3.88 7.39
N ASP A 22 -12.99 3.38 6.39
CA ASP A 22 -13.89 2.22 6.50
C ASP A 22 -13.19 0.90 6.16
N CYS A 23 -12.01 0.96 5.54
CA CYS A 23 -11.25 -0.23 5.22
C CYS A 23 -10.56 -0.79 6.48
N GLU A 24 -11.08 -1.91 6.97
CA GLU A 24 -10.38 -2.75 7.94
C GLU A 24 -9.14 -3.38 7.29
N CYS A 25 -8.03 -2.65 7.34
CA CYS A 25 -6.74 -3.11 6.86
C CYS A 25 -6.11 -4.05 7.87
N GLU A 26 -6.25 -5.34 7.62
CA GLU A 26 -5.52 -6.39 8.30
C GLU A 26 -4.45 -6.98 7.37
N ASN A 27 -3.32 -7.42 7.94
CA ASN A 27 -2.19 -7.99 7.19
C ASN A 27 -1.62 -7.05 6.12
N LEU A 28 -1.20 -5.87 6.54
CA LEU A 28 -0.49 -4.94 5.68
C LEU A 28 0.79 -5.59 5.13
N THR A 29 1.05 -5.35 3.85
CA THR A 29 2.24 -5.86 3.17
C THR A 29 3.38 -4.84 3.25
N PRO A 30 4.55 -5.21 3.78
CA PRO A 30 5.68 -4.30 3.89
C PRO A 30 6.22 -3.91 2.50
N ARG A 31 6.61 -2.64 2.38
CA ARG A 31 7.34 -2.09 1.24
C ARG A 31 8.81 -1.93 1.62
N TRP A 32 9.67 -2.59 0.88
CA TRP A 32 11.10 -2.63 1.13
C TRP A 32 11.88 -1.67 0.23
N ARG A 33 13.05 -1.21 0.68
CA ARG A 33 14.02 -0.49 -0.19
C ARG A 33 14.61 -1.44 -1.24
N GLY A 34 14.82 -2.69 -0.84
CA GLY A 34 15.59 -3.69 -1.55
C GLY A 34 15.55 -5.03 -0.81
N PRO A 35 16.13 -6.09 -1.39
CA PRO A 35 16.13 -7.43 -0.82
C PRO A 35 16.90 -7.52 0.50
N GLU A 36 17.92 -6.68 0.72
CA GLU A 36 18.76 -6.74 1.92
C GLU A 36 18.05 -6.40 3.24
N VAL A 37 16.84 -5.84 3.19
CA VAL A 37 16.05 -5.46 4.37
C VAL A 37 14.74 -6.24 4.53
N MET A 38 14.50 -7.26 3.68
CA MET A 38 13.23 -8.00 3.67
C MET A 38 13.03 -8.92 4.88
N ASP A 39 14.10 -9.26 5.62
CA ASP A 39 14.04 -10.16 6.78
C ASP A 39 13.43 -9.52 8.04
N ASP A 40 13.31 -8.19 8.11
CA ASP A 40 12.82 -7.48 9.29
C ASP A 40 11.80 -6.40 8.91
N ASP A 41 10.51 -6.65 9.23
CA ASP A 41 9.39 -5.72 9.01
C ASP A 41 9.63 -4.33 9.61
N SER A 42 10.45 -4.20 10.65
CA SER A 42 10.82 -2.91 11.24
C SER A 42 11.69 -2.07 10.32
N LYS A 43 12.30 -2.67 9.29
CA LYS A 43 13.11 -2.01 8.25
C LYS A 43 12.29 -1.65 7.01
N ALA A 44 11.00 -1.99 6.98
CA ALA A 44 10.12 -1.58 5.89
C ALA A 44 10.08 -0.05 5.80
N MET A 45 10.06 0.48 4.58
CA MET A 45 9.86 1.92 4.35
C MET A 45 8.43 2.36 4.58
N GLY A 46 7.50 1.41 4.55
CA GLY A 46 6.08 1.62 4.69
C GLY A 46 5.34 0.31 4.48
N PHE A 47 4.03 0.39 4.51
CA PHE A 47 3.15 -0.75 4.46
C PHE A 47 1.95 -0.42 3.56
N VAL A 48 1.48 -1.41 2.79
CA VAL A 48 0.36 -1.27 1.87
C VAL A 48 -0.76 -2.21 2.26
N CYS A 49 -1.98 -1.68 2.23
CA CYS A 49 -3.20 -2.47 2.33
C CYS A 49 -3.68 -2.82 0.92
N HIS A 50 -3.65 -4.09 0.52
CA HIS A 50 -4.11 -4.50 -0.82
C HIS A 50 -5.63 -4.39 -1.01
N ARG A 51 -6.40 -4.19 0.08
CA ARG A 51 -7.87 -4.02 0.01
C ARG A 51 -8.28 -2.61 -0.41
N CYS A 52 -7.72 -1.58 0.23
CA CYS A 52 -8.02 -0.17 -0.11
C CYS A 52 -6.88 0.58 -0.81
N HIS A 53 -5.76 -0.11 -1.08
CA HIS A 53 -4.53 0.46 -1.61
C HIS A 53 -3.96 1.61 -0.77
N ALA A 54 -4.36 1.72 0.49
CA ALA A 54 -3.81 2.72 1.39
C ALA A 54 -2.37 2.40 1.78
N GLU A 55 -1.56 3.45 1.80
CA GLU A 55 -0.18 3.42 2.27
C GLU A 55 -0.10 3.93 3.71
N PHE A 56 0.71 3.24 4.51
CA PHE A 56 0.97 3.54 5.91
C PHE A 56 2.46 3.67 6.13
N LEU A 57 2.85 4.64 6.95
CA LEU A 57 4.24 4.78 7.38
C LEU A 57 4.58 3.74 8.46
N PRO A 58 5.86 3.37 8.62
CA PRO A 58 6.24 2.30 9.55
C PRO A 58 5.78 2.55 10.99
N TYR A 59 5.82 3.81 11.45
CA TYR A 59 5.37 4.19 12.79
C TYR A 59 3.84 4.19 12.97
N GLN A 60 3.07 4.01 11.89
CA GLN A 60 1.61 3.89 11.93
C GLN A 60 1.15 2.42 11.94
N VAL A 61 2.10 1.48 11.96
CA VAL A 61 1.85 0.04 11.86
C VAL A 61 2.53 -0.68 13.01
N ARG A 62 1.82 -1.64 13.60
CA ARG A 62 2.35 -2.60 14.57
C ARG A 62 1.81 -3.97 14.23
N ASP A 63 2.66 -4.99 14.20
CA ASP A 63 2.25 -6.37 13.86
C ASP A 63 1.46 -6.47 12.54
N ARG A 64 1.90 -5.73 11.51
CA ARG A 64 1.23 -5.63 10.20
C ARG A 64 -0.22 -5.14 10.25
N ARG A 65 -0.60 -4.43 11.31
CA ARG A 65 -1.90 -3.79 11.47
C ARG A 65 -1.71 -2.28 11.72
N PRO A 66 -2.57 -1.41 11.17
CA PRO A 66 -2.57 -0.01 11.55
C PRO A 66 -2.81 0.12 13.06
N ILE A 67 -1.99 0.89 13.77
CA ILE A 67 -2.15 1.14 15.23
C ILE A 67 -3.25 2.16 15.57
N ALA A 68 -4.14 2.42 14.60
CA ALA A 68 -5.18 3.43 14.58
C ALA A 68 -4.72 4.85 14.21
N ARG A 69 -5.69 5.59 13.67
CA ARG A 69 -5.61 6.98 13.19
C ARG A 69 -5.58 7.98 14.34
#